data_AF-A0A2W6BHS7-F1
#
_entry.id   AF-A0A2W6BHS7-F1
#
_cell.length_a   1.000
_cell.length_b   1.000
_cell.length_c   1.000
_cell.angle_alpha   90.00
_cell.angle_beta   90.00
_cell.angle_gamma   90.00
#
_symmetry.space_group_name_H-M   'P 1'
#
loop_
_entity.id
_entity.type
_entity.pdbx_description
1 polymer ?
#
loop_
_entity_poly.entity_id
_entity_poly.type
_entity_poly.pdbx_seq_one_letter_code
_entity_poly.pdbx_strand_id
1 'polypeptide(L)' 'MNADGPDLQDLDEWTFLGDLRGKRVTIKLLVSDTNGQASETGMLLDWDTCNVFLQDNDRITMVRKDAIASLAEARVPG' A
#
# COMPACT_ATOMS: atom_id res chain seq x y z
N MET A 1 -26.53 -4.76 -4.16
CA MET A 1 -25.98 -5.92 -3.44
C MET A 1 -24.59 -6.14 -3.99
N ASN A 2 -23.61 -6.16 -3.07
CA ASN A 2 -22.18 -6.48 -3.18
C ASN A 2 -21.36 -5.76 -4.26
N ALA A 3 -20.64 -4.72 -3.83
CA ALA A 3 -19.42 -4.28 -4.49
C ALA A 3 -18.33 -5.28 -4.10
N ASP A 4 -18.23 -6.37 -4.85
CA ASP A 4 -17.02 -7.18 -4.91
C ASP A 4 -15.94 -6.29 -5.53
N GLY A 5 -15.18 -5.61 -4.65
CA GLY A 5 -13.92 -5.01 -5.03
C GLY A 5 -12.99 -6.11 -5.56
N PRO A 6 -12.18 -5.84 -6.58
CA PRO A 6 -11.35 -6.86 -7.20
C PRO A 6 -10.43 -7.51 -6.15
N ASP A 7 -10.49 -8.83 -6.04
CA ASP A 7 -9.58 -9.64 -5.23
C ASP A 7 -8.16 -9.45 -5.79
N LEU A 8 -7.30 -8.80 -5.00
CA LEU A 8 -6.00 -8.26 -5.41
C LEU A 8 -4.90 -9.32 -5.60
N GLN A 9 -5.21 -10.62 -5.42
CA GLN A 9 -4.18 -11.62 -5.11
C GLN A 9 -3.41 -12.23 -6.29
N ASP A 10 -3.86 -12.10 -7.55
CA ASP A 10 -3.30 -12.98 -8.61
C ASP A 10 -2.60 -12.28 -9.79
N LEU A 11 -3.04 -11.11 -10.25
CA LEU A 11 -2.35 -10.38 -11.33
C LEU A 11 -2.68 -8.89 -11.22
N ASP A 12 -1.65 -8.04 -11.39
CA ASP A 12 -1.72 -6.58 -11.48
C ASP A 12 -1.76 -5.74 -10.18
N GLU A 13 -1.41 -6.27 -9.00
CA GLU A 13 -1.18 -5.44 -7.79
C GLU A 13 -0.08 -4.36 -8.02
N TRP A 14 0.94 -4.68 -8.81
CA TRP A 14 2.03 -3.76 -9.17
C TRP A 14 1.68 -2.80 -10.30
N THR A 15 0.80 -3.19 -11.21
CA THR A 15 0.30 -2.30 -12.27
C THR A 15 -0.70 -1.31 -11.71
N PHE A 16 -1.53 -1.72 -10.74
CA PHE A 16 -2.36 -0.83 -9.94
C PHE A 16 -1.50 0.21 -9.21
N LEU A 17 -0.43 -0.19 -8.52
CA LEU A 17 0.52 0.77 -7.96
C LEU A 17 1.17 1.64 -9.05
N GLY A 18 1.53 1.05 -10.19
CA GLY A 18 2.01 1.74 -11.39
C GLY A 18 1.07 2.85 -11.87
N ASP A 19 -0.23 2.62 -11.89
CA ASP A 19 -1.28 3.57 -12.25
C ASP A 19 -1.54 4.63 -11.17
N LEU A 20 -1.11 4.37 -9.93
CA LEU A 20 -1.10 5.33 -8.83
C LEU A 20 0.18 6.20 -8.84
N ARG A 21 1.16 5.88 -9.69
CA ARG A 21 2.37 6.71 -9.88
C ARG A 21 1.97 8.11 -10.33
N GLY A 22 2.36 9.11 -9.55
CA GLY A 22 2.02 10.51 -9.82
C GLY A 22 0.63 10.96 -9.33
N LYS A 23 -0.23 10.05 -8.84
CA LYS A 23 -1.54 10.38 -8.27
C LYS A 23 -1.54 10.62 -6.76
N ARG A 24 -0.37 10.54 -6.11
CA ARG A 24 -0.18 10.85 -4.68
C ARG A 24 -1.22 10.16 -3.78
N VAL A 25 -1.34 8.84 -3.90
CA VAL A 25 -2.42 8.07 -3.28
C VAL A 25 -2.09 7.74 -1.84
N THR A 26 -3.03 7.99 -0.93
CA THR A 26 -2.92 7.53 0.46
C THR A 26 -3.33 6.06 0.53
N ILE A 27 -2.41 5.22 0.98
CA ILE A 27 -2.66 3.79 1.15
C ILE A 27 -2.53 3.38 2.62
N LYS A 28 -3.29 2.36 3.00
CA LYS A 28 -3.21 1.68 4.29
C LYS A 28 -2.77 0.24 4.04
N LEU A 29 -1.62 -0.12 4.59
CA LEU A 29 -1.01 -1.44 4.50
C LEU A 29 -1.23 -2.18 5.82
N LEU A 30 -1.64 -3.44 5.76
CA LEU A 30 -1.59 -4.36 6.90
C LEU A 30 -0.24 -5.08 6.83
N VAL A 31 0.57 -4.88 7.86
CA VAL A 31 1.92 -5.42 7.97
C VAL A 31 1.91 -6.49 9.06
N SER A 32 2.32 -7.70 8.73
CA SER A 32 2.55 -8.76 9.71
C SER A 32 3.99 -8.64 10.21
N ASP A 33 4.17 -8.15 11.44
CA ASP A 33 5.46 -8.19 12.13
C ASP A 33 5.48 -9.35 13.14
N THR A 34 6.67 -9.70 13.60
CA THR A 34 6.99 -10.63 14.69
C THR A 34 6.19 -10.39 15.98
N ASN A 35 5.64 -9.19 16.18
CA ASN A 35 4.84 -8.81 17.36
C ASN A 35 3.32 -8.80 17.12
N GLY A 36 2.85 -9.12 15.91
CA GLY A 36 1.42 -9.11 15.55
C GLY A 36 1.12 -8.33 14.25
N GLN A 37 -0.17 -8.13 13.95
CA GLN A 37 -0.59 -7.30 12.83
C GLN A 37 -0.48 -5.81 13.19
N ALA A 38 0.29 -5.06 12.42
CA ALA A 38 0.37 -3.61 12.44
C ALA A 38 -0.29 -3.03 11.19
N SER A 39 -0.71 -1.76 11.23
CA SER A 39 -1.21 -1.07 10.05
C SER A 39 -0.43 0.21 9.80
N GLU A 40 0.19 0.31 8.64
CA GLU A 40 0.94 1.49 8.20
C GLU A 40 0.08 2.28 7.22
N THR A 41 -0.15 3.57 7.49
CA THR A 41 -0.92 4.45 6.59
C THR A 41 -0.04 5.60 6.16
N GLY A 42 -0.06 5.90 4.87
CA GLY A 42 0.67 7.05 4.34
C GLY A 42 0.45 7.23 2.85
N MET A 43 0.92 8.37 2.34
CA MET A 43 0.93 8.67 0.93
C MET A 43 2.02 7.85 0.24
N LEU A 44 1.65 7.06 -0.75
CA LEU A 44 2.59 6.31 -1.58
C LEU A 44 3.50 7.29 -2.34
N LEU A 45 4.79 7.25 -2.01
CA LEU A 45 5.82 8.01 -2.71
C LEU A 45 6.41 7.21 -3.86
N ASP A 46 6.87 6.00 -3.56
CA ASP A 46 7.57 5.13 -4.49
C ASP A 46 7.55 3.67 -3.99
N TRP A 47 7.98 2.74 -4.83
CA TRP A 47 8.21 1.35 -4.43
C TRP A 47 9.31 0.74 -5.31
N ASP A 48 10.12 -0.14 -4.71
CA ASP A 48 11.11 -0.93 -5.44
C ASP A 48 10.70 -2.40 -5.47
N THR A 49 11.57 -3.32 -5.87
CA THR A 49 11.26 -4.75 -5.91
C THR A 49 10.84 -5.32 -4.55
N CYS A 50 11.41 -4.80 -3.46
CA CYS A 50 11.30 -5.35 -2.11
C CYS A 50 10.59 -4.42 -1.12
N ASN A 51 10.48 -3.11 -1.41
CA ASN A 51 10.01 -2.11 -0.46
C ASN A 51 8.94 -1.19 -1.05
N VAL A 52 8.12 -0.62 -0.17
CA VAL A 52 7.16 0.45 -0.43
C VAL A 52 7.53 1.64 0.45
N PHE A 53 7.57 2.83 -0.14
CA PHE A 53 7.89 4.08 0.56
C PHE A 53 6.61 4.90 0.75
N LEU A 54 6.25 5.11 2.01
CA LEU A 54 5.11 5.91 2.43
C LEU A 54 5.59 7.23 3.03
N GLN A 55 4.92 8.33 2.71
CA GLN A 55 5.05 9.59 3.42
C GLN A 55 3.85 9.81 4.32
N ASP A 56 4.12 10.04 5.61
CA ASP A 56 3.14 10.59 6.53
C ASP A 56 3.71 11.89 7.11
N ASN A 57 3.04 13.00 6.82
CA ASN A 57 3.54 14.35 7.15
C ASN A 57 4.97 14.58 6.62
N ASP A 58 5.94 14.83 7.50
CA ASP A 58 7.36 15.03 7.18
C ASP A 58 8.21 13.75 7.33
N ARG A 59 7.57 12.60 7.60
CA ARG A 59 8.27 11.33 7.81
C ARG A 59 8.08 10.40 6.61
N ILE A 60 9.17 9.80 6.17
CA ILE A 60 9.16 8.70 5.20
C ILE A 60 9.31 7.38 5.96
N THR A 61 8.38 6.46 5.72
CA THR A 61 8.37 5.09 6.24
C THR A 61 8.62 4.13 5.09
N MET A 62 9.62 3.25 5.26
CA MET A 62 9.90 2.16 4.34
C MET A 62 9.26 0.88 4.89
N VAL A 63 8.33 0.30 4.14
CA VAL A 63 7.66 -0.95 4.47
C VAL A 63 8.17 -2.03 3.53
N ARG A 64 8.66 -3.15 4.07
CA ARG A 64 9.07 -4.27 3.23
C ARG A 64 7.86 -5.05 2.75
N LYS A 65 7.84 -5.43 1.48
CA LYS A 65 6.72 -6.13 0.85
C LYS A 65 6.48 -7.53 1.40
N ASP A 66 7.53 -8.22 1.83
CA ASP A 66 7.43 -9.52 2.49
C ASP A 66 6.71 -9.44 3.85
N ALA A 67 6.73 -8.27 4.48
CA ALA A 67 5.99 -8.00 5.69
C ALA A 67 4.55 -7.52 5.40
N ILE A 68 4.20 -7.10 4.18
CA ILE A 68 2.85 -6.67 3.83
C ILE A 68 1.97 -7.91 3.67
N ALA A 69 1.01 -8.07 4.58
CA ALA A 69 0.02 -9.13 4.49
C ALA A 69 -1.08 -8.80 3.45
N SER A 70 -1.48 -7.53 3.38
CA SER A 70 -2.47 -7.06 2.42
C SER A 70 -2.51 -5.52 2.34
N LEU A 71 -2.93 -4.99 1.20
CA LEU A 71 -3.41 -3.62 1.08
C LEU A 71 -4.83 -3.52 1.65
N ALA A 72 -5.02 -2.76 2.73
CA ALA A 72 -6.33 -2.57 3.35
C ALA A 72 -7.18 -1.52 2.64
N GLU A 73 -6.59 -0.38 2.26
CA GLU A 73 -7.30 0.71 1.57
C GLU A 73 -6.35 1.50 0.66
N ALA A 74 -6.87 2.04 -0.44
CA ALA A 74 -6.20 3.02 -1.29
C ALA A 74 -7.16 4.14 -1.67
N ARG A 75 -6.78 5.40 -1.42
CA ARG A 75 -7.58 6.59 -1.70
C ARG A 75 -6.78 7.61 -2.49
N VAL A 76 -7.30 7.99 -3.67
CA VAL A 76 -6.76 9.09 -4.48
C VAL A 76 -7.26 10.41 -3.89
N PRO A 77 -6.40 11.41 -3.62
CA PRO A 77 -6.87 12.75 -3.26
C PRO A 77 -7.65 13.34 -4.43
N GLY A 78 -8.90 13.75 -4.18
CA GLY A 78 -9.78 14.43 -5.14
C GLY A 78 -9.45 15.90 -5.32
#